data_AF-A0A933A8S1-F1
#
_entry.id   AF-A0A933A8S1-F1
#
_cell.length_a   1.000
_cell.length_b   1.000
_cell.length_c   1.000
_cell.angle_alpha   90.00
_cell.angle_beta   90.00
_cell.angle_gamma   90.00
#
_symmetry.space_group_name_H-M   'P 1'
#
loop_
_entity.id
_entity.type
_entity.pdbx_description
1 polymer ?
#
loop_
_entity_poly.entity_id
_entity_poly.type
_entity_poly.pdbx_seq_one_letter_code
_entity_poly.pdbx_strand_id
1 'polypeptide(L)'
;MNIDDEAQTKEFRSLLEELRKQLLDASIHFDIWEALWPTEKVADVLDKYRGFFLPTRNAHLSAFFIKVCNIVSNDPKSPSFYRVLSMLNKDGVLAQNVDVMLIKQRLNGHKPTLKAIKRYRDTRAAHWDSTNHEAERKPVLFGDSRRMLTELQDIFNEICGAVTRNHWSFELSPRGDSELLLKHLSELRSMHKQRINEFKSRVKS
;
A
#
# COMPACT_ATOMS: atom_id res chain seq x y z
N MET A 1 -20.17 -25.11 -23.00
CA MET A 1 -19.59 -24.67 -21.72
C MET A 1 -20.45 -25.29 -20.65
N ASN A 2 -19.86 -26.13 -19.80
CA ASN A 2 -20.59 -26.88 -18.79
C ASN A 2 -21.03 -25.94 -17.65
N ILE A 3 -22.10 -26.26 -16.90
CA ILE A 3 -22.59 -25.41 -15.80
C ILE A 3 -21.49 -25.17 -14.76
N ASP A 4 -20.63 -26.17 -14.53
CA ASP A 4 -19.49 -26.08 -13.62
C ASP A 4 -18.41 -25.09 -14.12
N ASP A 5 -18.18 -24.99 -15.43
CA ASP A 5 -17.20 -24.06 -16.02
C ASP A 5 -17.63 -22.60 -15.84
N GLU A 6 -18.93 -22.34 -15.95
CA GLU A 6 -19.50 -20.99 -15.77
C GLU A 6 -19.45 -20.55 -14.30
N ALA A 7 -19.77 -21.46 -13.38
CA ALA A 7 -19.65 -21.20 -11.95
C ALA A 7 -18.20 -20.91 -11.54
N GLN A 8 -17.24 -21.71 -12.02
CA GLN A 8 -15.82 -21.52 -11.75
C GLN A 8 -15.28 -20.21 -12.33
N THR A 9 -15.67 -19.86 -13.57
CA THR A 9 -15.31 -18.58 -14.20
C THR A 9 -15.84 -17.39 -13.40
N LYS A 10 -17.08 -17.48 -12.90
CA LYS A 10 -17.70 -16.43 -12.08
C LYS A 10 -17.00 -16.28 -10.73
N GLU A 11 -16.67 -17.39 -10.06
CA GLU A 11 -15.89 -17.37 -8.82
C GLU A 11 -14.53 -16.70 -9.04
N PHE A 12 -13.84 -17.09 -10.11
CA PHE A 12 -12.52 -16.55 -10.44
C PHE A 12 -12.55 -15.04 -10.69
N ARG A 13 -13.54 -14.54 -11.45
CA ARG A 13 -13.72 -13.09 -11.67
C ARG A 13 -14.03 -12.33 -10.39
N SER A 14 -14.89 -12.89 -9.54
CA SER A 14 -15.19 -12.31 -8.22
C SER A 14 -13.93 -12.21 -7.36
N LEU A 15 -13.11 -13.27 -7.36
CA LEU A 15 -11.84 -13.30 -6.66
C LEU A 15 -10.85 -12.23 -7.17
N LEU A 16 -10.73 -12.07 -8.48
CA LEU A 16 -9.88 -11.02 -9.07
C LEU A 16 -10.36 -9.63 -8.68
N GLU A 17 -11.66 -9.39 -8.68
CA GLU A 17 -12.23 -8.10 -8.31
C GLU A 17 -11.99 -7.78 -6.83
N GLU A 18 -12.11 -8.75 -5.93
CA GLU A 18 -11.76 -8.57 -4.52
C GLU A 18 -10.26 -8.32 -4.33
N LEU A 19 -9.41 -9.05 -5.04
CA LEU A 19 -7.95 -8.82 -5.02
C LEU A 19 -7.59 -7.41 -5.52
N ARG A 20 -8.26 -6.94 -6.58
CA ARG A 20 -8.13 -5.58 -7.11
C ARG A 20 -8.43 -4.53 -6.06
N LYS A 21 -9.54 -4.68 -5.33
CA LYS A 21 -9.92 -3.76 -4.24
C LYS A 21 -8.87 -3.73 -3.13
N GLN A 22 -8.33 -4.88 -2.73
CA GLN A 22 -7.26 -4.92 -1.73
C GLN A 22 -5.99 -4.23 -2.22
N LEU A 23 -5.59 -4.44 -3.48
CA LEU A 23 -4.43 -3.77 -4.10
C LEU A 23 -4.64 -2.26 -4.19
N LEU A 24 -5.85 -1.83 -4.54
CA LEU A 24 -6.22 -0.43 -4.59
C LEU A 24 -6.08 0.22 -3.21
N ASP A 25 -6.66 -0.39 -2.18
CA ASP A 25 -6.56 0.09 -0.80
C ASP A 25 -5.10 0.13 -0.33
N ALA A 26 -4.31 -0.90 -0.63
CA ALA A 26 -2.89 -0.94 -0.32
C ALA A 26 -2.16 0.26 -0.96
N SER A 27 -2.47 0.54 -2.23
CA SER A 27 -1.87 1.65 -2.98
C SER A 27 -2.21 3.01 -2.35
N ILE A 28 -3.48 3.25 -2.02
CA ILE A 28 -3.93 4.47 -1.34
C ILE A 28 -3.17 4.68 -0.02
N HIS A 29 -3.10 3.64 0.81
CA HIS A 29 -2.42 3.75 2.09
C HIS A 29 -0.92 3.94 1.94
N PHE A 30 -0.29 3.33 0.94
CA PHE A 30 1.11 3.54 0.61
C PHE A 30 1.37 4.97 0.13
N ASP A 31 0.54 5.51 -0.76
CA ASP A 31 0.68 6.86 -1.30
C ASP A 31 0.59 7.94 -0.21
N ILE A 32 -0.38 7.80 0.70
CA ILE A 32 -0.51 8.71 1.83
C ILE A 32 0.69 8.57 2.79
N TRP A 33 1.12 7.33 3.05
CA TRP A 33 2.31 7.09 3.87
C TRP A 33 3.57 7.71 3.24
N GLU A 34 3.73 7.60 1.93
CA GLU A 34 4.80 8.23 1.14
C GLU A 34 4.75 9.75 1.25
N ALA A 35 3.58 10.37 1.03
CA ALA A 35 3.44 11.82 1.10
C ALA A 35 3.78 12.36 2.50
N LEU A 36 3.49 11.59 3.54
CA LEU A 36 3.81 11.91 4.94
C LEU A 36 5.22 11.45 5.37
N TRP A 37 6.03 10.93 4.44
CA TRP A 37 7.41 10.57 4.73
C TRP A 37 8.24 11.85 4.94
N PRO A 38 9.04 11.96 6.02
CA PRO A 38 9.82 13.16 6.27
C PRO A 38 10.87 13.36 5.17
N THR A 39 10.70 14.42 4.40
CA THR A 39 11.72 14.95 3.47
C THR A 39 12.06 16.37 3.88
N GLU A 40 13.20 16.90 3.42
CA GLU A 40 13.61 18.28 3.72
C GLU A 40 12.52 19.31 3.40
N LYS A 41 11.71 19.06 2.36
CA LYS A 41 10.63 19.96 1.92
C LYS A 41 9.46 20.05 2.90
N VAL A 42 9.16 18.98 3.65
CA VAL A 42 7.94 18.86 4.47
C VAL A 42 8.20 18.59 5.95
N ALA A 43 9.43 18.27 6.33
CA ALA A 43 9.81 17.90 7.70
C ALA A 43 9.36 18.94 8.73
N ASP A 44 9.57 20.22 8.44
CA ASP A 44 9.16 21.34 9.28
C ASP A 44 7.64 21.38 9.57
N VAL A 45 6.82 21.11 8.54
CA VAL A 45 5.36 21.11 8.66
C VAL A 45 4.92 19.88 9.46
N LEU A 46 5.49 18.72 9.13
CA LEU A 46 5.19 17.47 9.83
C LEU A 46 5.56 17.55 11.31
N ASP A 47 6.69 18.17 11.66
CA ASP A 47 7.11 18.30 13.07
C ASP A 47 6.25 19.34 13.81
N LYS A 48 5.87 20.45 13.14
CA LYS A 48 4.98 21.45 13.75
C LYS A 48 3.61 20.88 14.13
N TYR A 49 3.07 19.98 13.29
CA TYR A 49 1.79 19.31 13.50
C TYR A 49 1.98 17.83 13.86
N ARG A 50 3.07 17.51 14.57
CA ARG A 50 3.47 16.13 14.87
C ARG A 50 2.38 15.32 15.57
N GLY A 51 1.63 15.94 16.47
CA GLY A 51 0.53 15.28 17.19
C GLY A 51 -0.57 14.74 16.27
N PHE A 52 -0.73 15.31 15.08
CA PHE A 52 -1.67 14.82 14.06
C PHE A 52 -0.99 13.90 13.05
N PHE A 53 0.15 14.32 12.47
CA PHE A 53 0.75 13.58 11.36
C PHE A 53 1.46 12.29 11.76
N LEU A 54 2.04 12.21 12.96
CA LEU A 54 2.72 10.99 13.40
C LEU A 54 1.73 9.81 13.58
N PRO A 55 0.59 9.96 14.30
CA PRO A 55 -0.44 8.92 14.36
C PRO A 55 -0.99 8.56 12.98
N THR A 56 -1.31 9.56 12.15
CA THR A 56 -1.85 9.35 10.79
C THR A 56 -0.88 8.52 9.94
N ARG A 57 0.40 8.91 9.87
CA ARG A 57 1.42 8.17 9.15
C ARG A 57 1.52 6.71 9.62
N ASN A 58 1.52 6.49 10.94
CA ASN A 58 1.59 5.15 11.52
C ASN A 58 0.33 4.31 11.25
N ALA A 59 -0.85 4.94 11.13
CA ALA A 59 -2.10 4.28 10.78
C ALA A 59 -2.11 3.84 9.31
N HIS A 60 -1.71 4.72 8.38
CA HIS A 60 -1.61 4.39 6.95
C HIS A 60 -0.56 3.30 6.70
N LEU A 61 0.60 3.35 7.36
CA LEU A 61 1.60 2.27 7.29
C LEU A 61 1.01 0.91 7.73
N SER A 62 0.28 0.91 8.84
CA SER A 62 -0.37 -0.31 9.34
C SER A 62 -1.43 -0.84 8.40
N ALA A 63 -2.29 0.04 7.88
CA ALA A 63 -3.34 -0.34 6.94
C ALA A 63 -2.73 -0.91 5.65
N PHE A 64 -1.70 -0.27 5.10
CA PHE A 64 -0.93 -0.79 3.97
C PHE A 64 -0.41 -2.21 4.24
N PHE A 65 0.24 -2.44 5.39
CA PHE A 65 0.76 -3.77 5.75
C PHE A 65 -0.32 -4.84 5.91
N ILE A 66 -1.47 -4.48 6.49
CA ILE A 66 -2.62 -5.39 6.60
C ILE A 66 -3.10 -5.79 5.21
N LYS A 67 -3.27 -4.82 4.30
CA LYS A 67 -3.72 -5.07 2.92
C LYS A 67 -2.73 -5.96 2.17
N VAL A 68 -1.43 -5.67 2.25
CA VAL A 68 -0.38 -6.52 1.67
C VAL A 68 -0.46 -7.95 2.22
N CYS A 69 -0.61 -8.13 3.53
CA CYS A 69 -0.71 -9.46 4.12
C CYS A 69 -1.92 -10.26 3.60
N ASN A 70 -3.04 -9.58 3.34
CA ASN A 70 -4.22 -10.21 2.75
C ASN A 70 -3.97 -10.62 1.30
N ILE A 71 -3.41 -9.70 0.49
CA ILE A 71 -3.08 -9.90 -0.92
C ILE A 71 -2.16 -11.12 -1.13
N VAL A 72 -1.23 -11.36 -0.20
CA VAL A 72 -0.29 -12.50 -0.26
C VAL A 72 -0.62 -13.61 0.76
N SER A 73 -1.85 -13.68 1.24
CA SER A 73 -2.25 -14.71 2.21
C SER A 73 -2.25 -16.11 1.58
N ASN A 74 -1.77 -17.10 2.33
CA ASN A 74 -1.91 -18.51 1.97
C ASN A 74 -3.25 -19.12 2.43
N ASP A 75 -4.12 -18.33 3.08
CA ASP A 75 -5.44 -18.80 3.48
C ASP A 75 -6.31 -19.05 2.22
N PRO A 76 -6.81 -20.28 2.02
CA PRO A 76 -7.61 -20.64 0.84
C PRO A 76 -8.93 -19.86 0.74
N LYS A 77 -9.40 -19.23 1.83
CA LYS A 77 -10.61 -18.40 1.83
C LYS A 77 -10.32 -16.93 1.51
N SER A 78 -9.07 -16.50 1.60
CA SER A 78 -8.69 -15.10 1.39
C SER A 78 -8.63 -14.74 -0.10
N PRO A 79 -9.02 -13.52 -0.49
CA PRO A 79 -8.83 -13.03 -1.85
C PRO A 79 -7.36 -12.65 -2.07
N SER A 80 -6.52 -13.64 -2.38
CA SER A 80 -5.07 -13.50 -2.47
C SER A 80 -4.49 -14.00 -3.80
N PHE A 81 -3.28 -13.57 -4.13
CA PHE A 81 -2.54 -14.11 -5.28
C PHE A 81 -2.36 -15.61 -5.21
N TYR A 82 -2.07 -16.17 -4.02
CA TYR A 82 -1.90 -17.62 -3.90
C TYR A 82 -3.18 -18.38 -4.21
N ARG A 83 -4.36 -17.84 -3.87
CA ARG A 83 -5.65 -18.43 -4.26
C ARG A 83 -5.88 -18.32 -5.76
N VAL A 84 -5.63 -17.14 -6.35
CA VAL A 84 -5.73 -16.94 -7.81
C VAL A 84 -4.85 -17.93 -8.56
N LEU A 85 -3.58 -18.04 -8.18
CA LEU A 85 -2.61 -18.95 -8.81
C LEU A 85 -2.97 -20.43 -8.60
N SER A 86 -3.62 -20.76 -7.48
CA SER A 86 -4.15 -22.11 -7.23
C SER A 86 -5.29 -22.44 -8.20
N MET A 87 -6.19 -21.50 -8.47
CA MET A 87 -7.26 -21.68 -9.47
C MET A 87 -6.69 -21.81 -10.88
N LEU A 88 -5.74 -20.95 -11.27
CA LEU A 88 -5.08 -21.02 -12.59
C LEU A 88 -4.31 -22.34 -12.79
N ASN A 89 -3.69 -22.86 -11.75
CA ASN A 89 -3.01 -24.16 -11.80
C ASN A 89 -3.97 -25.34 -12.02
N LYS A 90 -5.21 -25.23 -11.53
CA LYS A 90 -6.23 -26.26 -11.71
C LYS A 90 -6.88 -26.17 -13.09
N ASP A 91 -7.09 -24.93 -13.55
CA ASP A 91 -7.70 -24.65 -14.84
C ASP A 91 -7.01 -23.45 -15.51
N GLY A 92 -6.12 -23.75 -16.44
CA GLY A 92 -5.39 -22.76 -17.21
C GLY A 92 -6.25 -22.03 -18.26
N VAL A 93 -7.48 -22.50 -18.53
CA VAL A 93 -8.39 -21.82 -19.46
C VAL A 93 -8.88 -20.50 -18.88
N LEU A 94 -8.88 -20.36 -17.55
CA LEU A 94 -9.28 -19.15 -16.83
C LEU A 94 -8.42 -17.92 -17.19
N ALA A 95 -7.13 -18.11 -17.46
CA ALA A 95 -6.23 -17.05 -17.93
C ALA A 95 -5.14 -17.63 -18.84
N GLN A 96 -5.40 -17.64 -20.14
CA GLN A 96 -4.50 -18.23 -21.11
C GLN A 96 -3.17 -17.45 -21.18
N ASN A 97 -2.06 -18.17 -21.33
CA ASN A 97 -0.70 -17.64 -21.45
C ASN A 97 -0.11 -16.99 -20.17
N VAL A 98 -0.77 -17.13 -19.02
CA VAL A 98 -0.18 -16.73 -17.74
C VAL A 98 0.79 -17.80 -17.26
N ASP A 99 2.06 -17.44 -17.05
CA ASP A 99 3.04 -18.32 -16.44
C ASP A 99 2.94 -18.28 -14.91
N VAL A 100 2.14 -19.20 -14.37
CA VAL A 100 1.93 -19.33 -12.92
C VAL A 100 3.23 -19.61 -12.16
N MET A 101 4.20 -20.29 -12.76
CA MET A 101 5.48 -20.59 -12.10
C MET A 101 6.35 -19.34 -12.03
N LEU A 102 6.44 -18.57 -13.11
CA LEU A 102 7.13 -17.28 -13.13
C LEU A 102 6.53 -16.30 -12.11
N ILE A 103 5.21 -16.17 -12.06
CA ILE A 103 4.55 -15.30 -11.07
C ILE A 103 4.88 -15.75 -9.64
N LYS A 104 4.85 -17.06 -9.35
CA LYS A 104 5.26 -17.56 -8.03
C LYS A 104 6.71 -17.21 -7.70
N GLN A 105 7.62 -17.28 -8.67
CA GLN A 105 9.02 -16.90 -8.49
C GLN A 105 9.15 -15.40 -8.17
N ARG A 106 8.44 -14.54 -8.90
CA ARG A 106 8.39 -13.08 -8.66
C ARG A 106 7.88 -12.75 -7.26
N LEU A 107 6.75 -13.34 -6.84
CA LEU A 107 6.24 -13.22 -5.47
C LEU A 107 7.25 -13.71 -4.43
N ASN A 108 7.95 -14.81 -4.72
CA ASN A 108 8.97 -15.35 -3.83
C ASN A 108 10.19 -14.42 -3.71
N GLY A 109 10.50 -13.63 -4.73
CA GLY A 109 11.55 -12.60 -4.69
C GLY A 109 11.33 -11.56 -3.58
N HIS A 110 10.07 -11.29 -3.23
CA HIS A 110 9.70 -10.35 -2.17
C HIS A 110 9.49 -11.01 -0.80
N LYS A 111 9.79 -12.30 -0.63
CA LYS A 111 9.68 -13.01 0.66
C LYS A 111 10.32 -12.28 1.85
N PRO A 112 11.53 -11.68 1.73
CA PRO A 112 12.13 -10.95 2.84
C PRO A 112 11.28 -9.77 3.30
N THR A 113 10.79 -8.95 2.37
CA THR A 113 9.91 -7.80 2.61
C THR A 113 8.59 -8.24 3.22
N LEU A 114 7.93 -9.25 2.62
CA LEU A 114 6.69 -9.81 3.14
C LEU A 114 6.83 -10.37 4.55
N LYS A 115 7.96 -11.03 4.87
CA LYS A 115 8.26 -11.51 6.22
C LYS A 115 8.51 -10.37 7.21
N ALA A 116 9.12 -9.27 6.78
CA ALA A 116 9.28 -8.07 7.61
C ALA A 116 7.93 -7.40 7.89
N ILE A 117 7.07 -7.25 6.87
CA ILE A 117 5.71 -6.72 6.99
C ILE A 117 4.86 -7.57 7.94
N LYS A 118 4.88 -8.91 7.75
CA LYS A 118 4.13 -9.83 8.60
C LYS A 118 4.58 -9.73 10.06
N ARG A 119 5.89 -9.67 10.32
CA ARG A 119 6.42 -9.47 11.68
C ARG A 119 5.95 -8.16 12.28
N TYR A 120 6.04 -7.06 11.54
CA TYR A 120 5.54 -5.77 12.02
C TYR A 120 4.06 -5.87 12.44
N ARG A 121 3.22 -6.47 11.59
CA ARG A 121 1.79 -6.66 11.88
C ARG A 121 1.58 -7.50 13.14
N ASP A 122 2.23 -8.66 13.22
CA ASP A 122 2.06 -9.61 14.33
C ASP A 122 2.53 -8.99 15.65
N THR A 123 3.67 -8.29 15.64
CA THR A 123 4.21 -7.56 16.80
C THR A 123 3.28 -6.43 17.24
N ARG A 124 2.73 -5.64 16.31
CA ARG A 124 1.80 -4.55 16.63
C ARG A 124 0.45 -5.06 17.13
N ALA A 125 -0.03 -6.18 16.60
CA ALA A 125 -1.26 -6.82 17.06
C ALA A 125 -1.11 -7.39 18.48
N ALA A 126 0.06 -7.96 18.80
CA ALA A 126 0.34 -8.51 20.13
C ALA A 126 0.60 -7.42 21.19
N HIS A 127 1.10 -6.25 20.78
CA HIS A 127 1.48 -5.21 21.71
C HIS A 127 1.18 -3.80 21.16
N TRP A 128 -0.10 -3.43 21.19
CA TRP A 128 -0.52 -2.08 20.81
C TRP A 128 0.14 -0.98 21.68
N ASP A 129 0.57 -1.36 22.90
CA ASP A 129 1.04 -0.46 23.97
C ASP A 129 2.55 -0.51 24.23
N SER A 130 3.33 -1.39 23.57
CA SER A 130 4.76 -1.48 23.87
C SER A 130 5.62 -0.72 22.86
N THR A 131 6.59 0.02 23.41
CA THR A 131 7.75 0.62 22.74
C THR A 131 8.60 -0.48 22.10
N ASN A 132 8.14 -1.05 20.98
CA ASN A 132 8.71 -2.27 20.43
C ASN A 132 9.98 -2.02 19.60
N HIS A 133 11.11 -2.00 20.31
CA HIS A 133 12.47 -2.05 19.78
C HIS A 133 12.72 -3.24 18.81
N GLU A 134 11.91 -4.30 18.83
CA GLU A 134 12.06 -5.42 17.89
C GLU A 134 11.62 -5.11 16.45
N ALA A 135 10.58 -4.28 16.26
CA ALA A 135 10.18 -3.82 14.94
C ALA A 135 11.22 -2.87 14.32
N GLU A 136 12.00 -2.18 15.18
CA GLU A 136 13.10 -1.29 14.81
C GLU A 136 14.37 -2.05 14.36
N ARG A 137 14.55 -3.31 14.78
CA ARG A 137 15.75 -4.10 14.46
C ARG A 137 15.83 -4.56 13.00
N LYS A 138 14.69 -4.72 12.32
CA LYS A 138 14.60 -5.07 10.88
C LYS A 138 13.44 -4.30 10.25
N PRO A 139 13.59 -2.98 10.06
CA PRO A 139 12.53 -2.14 9.55
C PRO A 139 12.20 -2.55 8.12
N VAL A 140 10.91 -2.49 7.78
CA VAL A 140 10.49 -2.58 6.38
C VAL A 140 10.98 -1.30 5.70
N LEU A 141 11.90 -1.44 4.74
CA LEU A 141 12.44 -0.29 4.04
C LEU A 141 11.39 0.28 3.09
N PHE A 142 11.27 1.60 3.06
CA PHE A 142 10.33 2.32 2.20
C PHE A 142 10.49 1.93 0.71
N GLY A 143 11.73 1.88 0.22
CA GLY A 143 12.03 1.47 -1.16
C GLY A 143 11.66 0.00 -1.46
N ASP A 144 11.78 -0.89 -0.49
CA ASP A 144 11.37 -2.30 -0.65
C ASP A 144 9.85 -2.43 -0.71
N SER A 145 9.13 -1.66 0.12
CA SER A 145 7.67 -1.58 0.09
C SER A 145 7.17 -1.07 -1.26
N ARG A 146 7.78 -0.01 -1.81
CA ARG A 146 7.42 0.52 -3.13
C ARG A 146 7.60 -0.52 -4.22
N ARG A 147 8.81 -1.09 -4.32
CA ARG A 147 9.13 -2.10 -5.37
C ARG A 147 8.18 -3.29 -5.30
N MET A 148 7.92 -3.79 -4.10
CA MET A 148 6.98 -4.88 -3.89
C MET A 148 5.55 -4.49 -4.30
N LEU A 149 5.07 -3.30 -3.92
CA LEU A 149 3.72 -2.87 -4.31
C LEU A 149 3.58 -2.76 -5.84
N THR A 150 4.55 -2.15 -6.52
CA THR A 150 4.59 -2.10 -7.99
C THR A 150 4.58 -3.50 -8.60
N GLU A 151 5.42 -4.41 -8.08
CA GLU A 151 5.45 -5.79 -8.56
C GLU A 151 4.08 -6.50 -8.40
N LEU A 152 3.40 -6.29 -7.27
CA LEU A 152 2.07 -6.84 -7.03
C LEU A 152 1.03 -6.27 -8.01
N GLN A 153 1.10 -4.98 -8.32
CA GLN A 153 0.23 -4.34 -9.32
C GLN A 153 0.50 -4.90 -10.73
N ASP A 154 1.76 -5.09 -11.10
CA ASP A 154 2.16 -5.65 -12.39
C ASP A 154 1.70 -7.10 -12.56
N ILE A 155 1.89 -7.93 -11.53
CA ILE A 155 1.37 -9.31 -11.50
C ILE A 155 -0.15 -9.31 -11.67
N PHE A 156 -0.86 -8.42 -10.98
CA PHE A 156 -2.31 -8.32 -11.13
C PHE A 156 -2.70 -7.96 -12.56
N ASN A 157 -2.04 -6.98 -13.16
CA ASN A 157 -2.32 -6.54 -14.53
C ASN A 157 -1.99 -7.62 -15.57
N GLU A 158 -0.95 -8.42 -15.37
CA GLU A 158 -0.65 -9.57 -16.22
C GLU A 158 -1.78 -10.60 -16.20
N ILE A 159 -2.25 -10.97 -14.99
CA ILE A 159 -3.37 -11.92 -14.84
C ILE A 159 -4.65 -11.31 -15.40
N CYS A 160 -4.97 -10.06 -15.07
CA CYS A 160 -6.20 -9.40 -15.49
C CYS A 160 -6.24 -9.18 -17.01
N GLY A 161 -5.10 -8.84 -17.62
CA GLY A 161 -4.94 -8.68 -19.05
C GLY A 161 -5.20 -9.97 -19.81
N ALA A 162 -4.75 -11.12 -19.29
CA ALA A 162 -5.03 -12.42 -19.87
C ALA A 162 -6.52 -12.81 -19.81
N VAL A 163 -7.26 -12.29 -18.83
CA VAL A 163 -8.68 -12.66 -18.57
C VAL A 163 -9.65 -11.71 -19.28
N THR A 164 -9.36 -10.41 -19.25
CA THR A 164 -10.30 -9.34 -19.66
C THR A 164 -9.76 -8.45 -20.77
N ARG A 165 -8.48 -8.58 -21.15
CA ARG A 165 -7.75 -7.64 -22.04
C ARG A 165 -7.68 -6.20 -21.52
N ASN A 166 -8.07 -5.96 -20.28
CA ASN A 166 -8.00 -4.66 -19.63
C ASN A 166 -6.77 -4.60 -18.72
N HIS A 167 -6.21 -3.40 -18.62
CA HIS A 167 -5.17 -3.06 -17.66
C HIS A 167 -5.73 -2.03 -16.69
N TRP A 168 -5.41 -2.19 -15.42
CA TRP A 168 -5.81 -1.26 -14.37
C TRP A 168 -4.67 -0.32 -14.06
N SER A 169 -4.97 0.98 -14.06
CA SER A 169 -4.09 1.95 -13.42
C SER A 169 -4.36 1.95 -11.91
N PHE A 170 -3.30 1.78 -11.14
CA PHE A 170 -3.31 1.93 -9.69
C PHE A 170 -2.77 3.29 -9.25
N GLU A 171 -2.44 4.18 -10.20
CA GLU A 171 -2.14 5.58 -9.90
C GLU A 171 -3.42 6.27 -9.47
N LEU A 172 -3.49 6.66 -8.20
CA LEU A 172 -4.64 7.35 -7.64
C LEU A 172 -4.26 8.78 -7.19
N SER A 173 -5.24 9.67 -7.24
CA SER A 173 -5.17 11.06 -6.76
C SER A 173 -4.81 11.31 -5.27
N PRO A 174 -4.92 10.37 -4.30
CA PRO A 174 -4.69 10.66 -2.87
C PRO A 174 -3.29 11.18 -2.54
N ARG A 175 -2.29 10.81 -3.36
CA ARG A 175 -0.95 11.40 -3.28
C ARG A 175 -1.00 12.91 -3.51
N GLY A 176 -1.70 13.33 -4.56
CA GLY A 176 -1.91 14.74 -4.91
C GLY A 176 -2.62 15.49 -3.79
N ASP A 177 -3.67 14.93 -3.21
CA ASP A 177 -4.41 15.56 -2.10
C ASP A 177 -3.54 15.73 -0.85
N SER A 178 -2.75 14.71 -0.50
CA SER A 178 -1.86 14.77 0.67
C SER A 178 -0.73 15.78 0.46
N GLU A 179 -0.14 15.81 -0.74
CA GLU A 179 0.88 16.77 -1.12
C GLU A 179 0.33 18.21 -1.12
N LEU A 180 -0.88 18.42 -1.64
CA LEU A 180 -1.57 19.71 -1.63
C LEU A 180 -1.86 20.20 -0.22
N LEU A 181 -2.32 19.31 0.68
CA LEU A 181 -2.53 19.66 2.08
C LEU A 181 -1.23 20.13 2.74
N LEU A 182 -0.12 19.40 2.57
CA LEU A 182 1.18 19.78 3.12
C LEU A 182 1.67 21.12 2.55
N LYS A 183 1.44 21.36 1.26
CA LYS A 183 1.74 22.64 0.60
C LYS A 183 0.95 23.78 1.23
N HIS A 184 -0.37 23.65 1.36
CA HIS A 184 -1.22 24.69 1.96
C HIS A 184 -0.82 25.00 3.41
N LEU A 185 -0.48 23.98 4.20
CA LEU A 185 -0.01 24.18 5.57
C LEU A 185 1.35 24.91 5.63
N SER A 186 2.23 24.63 4.67
CA SER A 186 3.52 25.35 4.53
C SER A 186 3.32 26.83 4.18
N GLU A 187 2.39 27.13 3.27
CA GLU A 187 2.03 28.49 2.86
C GLU A 187 1.38 29.27 4.01
N LEU A 188 0.40 28.68 4.70
CA LEU A 188 -0.22 29.25 5.90
C LEU A 188 0.80 29.60 6.99
N ARG A 189 1.77 28.70 7.21
CA ARG A 189 2.87 28.94 8.16
C ARG A 189 3.72 30.13 7.74
N SER A 190 4.07 30.23 6.46
CA SER A 190 4.89 31.30 5.93
C SER A 190 4.20 32.67 6.12
N MET A 191 2.89 32.73 5.85
CA MET A 191 2.08 33.93 6.10
C MET A 191 2.01 34.29 7.59
N HIS A 192 1.81 33.32 8.48
CA HIS A 192 1.79 33.57 9.93
C HIS A 192 3.15 34.10 10.44
N LYS A 193 4.26 33.55 9.93
CA LYS A 193 5.61 34.02 10.30
C LYS A 193 5.84 35.47 9.86
N GLN A 194 5.41 35.83 8.65
CA GLN A 194 5.48 37.21 8.15
C GLN A 194 4.67 38.16 9.02
N ARG A 195 3.40 37.84 9.32
CA ARG A 195 2.54 38.67 10.19
C ARG A 195 3.13 38.88 11.58
N ILE A 196 3.70 37.84 12.19
CA ILE A 196 4.35 37.95 13.51
C ILE A 196 5.58 38.88 13.43
N ASN A 197 6.37 38.79 12.35
CA ASN A 197 7.54 39.65 12.18
C ASN A 197 7.15 41.12 11.97
N GLU A 198 6.14 41.39 11.15
CA GLU A 198 5.59 42.74 10.93
C GLU A 198 5.06 43.36 12.22
N PHE A 199 4.34 42.57 13.02
CA PHE A 199 3.87 43.01 14.33
C PHE A 199 5.04 43.36 15.26
N LYS A 200 6.05 42.49 15.34
CA LYS A 200 7.25 42.72 16.17
C LYS A 200 8.05 43.96 15.72
N SER A 201 8.10 44.26 14.43
CA SER A 201 8.79 45.47 13.94
C SER A 201 8.03 46.75 14.32
N ARG A 202 6.69 46.72 14.32
CA ARG A 202 5.85 47.88 14.69
C ARG A 202 5.83 48.18 16.19
N VAL A 203 6.03 47.15 17.04
CA VAL A 203 6.09 47.33 18.50
C VAL A 203 7.47 47.83 18.97
N LYS A 204 8.50 47.72 18.13
CA LYS A 204 9.88 48.17 18.43
C LYS A 204 10.20 49.57 17.92
N SER A 205 9.32 50.17 17.12
CA SER A 205 9.41 51.57 16.63
C SER A 205 8.60 52.49 17.53
#